data_AF-A0A1J4K8M8-F1
#
_entry.id   AF-A0A1J4K8M8-F1
#
_cell.length_a   1.000
_cell.length_b   1.000
_cell.length_c   1.000
_cell.angle_alpha   90.00
_cell.angle_beta   90.00
_cell.angle_gamma   90.00
#
_symmetry.space_group_name_H-M   'P 1'
#
loop_
_entity.id
_entity.type
_entity.pdbx_description
1 polymer ?
#
loop_
_entity_poly.entity_id
_entity_poly.type
_entity_poly.pdbx_seq_one_letter_code
_entity_poly.pdbx_strand_id
1 'polypeptide(L)'
;MKLKDQDFLDDEEIDENEVAEYLSQFPYLLHLFKEFLNPSPIQLSILDNIVVLNDQNNILFDKNDSNTLYQHGARLYYGKGVSKNYPEAAYYFKMAAGLNYPKEILYYGLMLDEGNGITQNLPEAANYFKMAANESNCKLWCNAE
;
A
#
# COMPACT_ATOMS: atom_id res chain seq x y z
N MET A 1 -2.46 -3.25 -17.90
CA MET A 1 -1.75 -2.06 -18.41
C MET A 1 -0.31 -2.50 -18.62
N LYS A 2 0.13 -2.59 -19.88
CA LYS A 2 1.44 -3.13 -20.24
C LYS A 2 2.50 -2.14 -19.73
N LEU A 3 3.44 -2.63 -18.92
CA LEU A 3 4.68 -1.92 -18.63
C LEU A 3 5.40 -1.73 -19.98
N LYS A 4 5.26 -0.53 -20.53
CA LYS A 4 6.13 -0.01 -21.58
C LYS A 4 7.19 0.78 -20.83
N ASP A 5 8.37 0.21 -20.74
CA ASP A 5 9.61 0.79 -21.23
C ASP A 5 10.76 0.11 -20.49
N GLN A 6 11.69 -0.38 -21.30
CA GLN A 6 12.55 -1.51 -21.07
C GLN A 6 13.97 -1.01 -20.73
N ASP A 7 14.05 0.00 -19.86
CA ASP A 7 15.28 0.79 -19.60
C ASP A 7 15.65 0.91 -18.10
N PHE A 8 15.27 -0.06 -17.25
CA PHE A 8 15.56 0.01 -15.81
C PHE A 8 16.24 -1.25 -15.28
N LEU A 9 17.46 -1.50 -15.71
CA LEU A 9 18.41 -2.43 -15.07
C LEU A 9 19.83 -1.91 -15.29
N ASP A 10 20.11 -0.68 -14.85
CA ASP A 10 21.48 -0.42 -14.42
C ASP A 10 21.57 -1.03 -13.02
N ASP A 11 22.47 -2.01 -12.86
CA ASP A 11 22.81 -2.68 -11.60
C ASP A 11 23.43 -1.67 -10.62
N GLU A 12 22.67 -0.67 -10.17
CA GLU A 12 23.05 0.16 -9.02
C GLU A 12 22.97 -0.73 -7.78
N GLU A 13 24.15 -1.17 -7.32
CA GLU A 13 24.35 -1.86 -6.05
C GLU A 13 23.93 -0.91 -4.92
N ILE A 14 22.74 -1.15 -4.36
CA ILE A 14 22.12 -0.26 -3.36
C ILE A 14 22.77 -0.45 -1.99
N ASP A 15 22.96 0.67 -1.27
CA ASP A 15 23.43 0.70 0.11
C ASP A 15 22.43 -0.02 1.05
N GLU A 16 22.90 -1.06 1.74
CA GLU A 16 22.12 -1.82 2.74
C GLU A 16 21.48 -0.91 3.80
N ASN A 17 22.04 0.28 4.05
CA ASN A 17 21.50 1.26 4.99
C ASN A 17 20.22 1.93 4.49
N GLU A 18 20.10 2.25 3.20
CA GLU A 18 18.89 2.85 2.62
C GLU A 18 17.73 1.85 2.65
N VAL A 19 18.06 0.59 2.39
CA VAL A 19 17.15 -0.55 2.54
C VAL A 19 16.69 -0.71 3.98
N ALA A 20 17.63 -0.69 4.93
CA ALA A 20 17.31 -0.84 6.34
C ALA A 20 16.45 0.33 6.85
N GLU A 21 16.74 1.57 6.41
CA GLU A 21 15.96 2.76 6.75
C GLU A 21 14.54 2.68 6.17
N TYR A 22 14.38 2.27 4.92
CA TYR A 22 13.06 2.06 4.33
C TYR A 22 12.30 0.95 5.05
N LEU A 23 12.90 -0.24 5.19
CA LEU A 23 12.27 -1.39 5.87
C LEU A 23 11.96 -1.10 7.35
N SER A 24 12.68 -0.18 8.00
CA SER A 24 12.37 0.25 9.37
C SER A 24 11.03 0.99 9.46
N GLN A 25 10.62 1.68 8.39
CA GLN A 25 9.31 2.34 8.27
C GLN A 25 8.19 1.33 7.99
N PHE A 26 8.54 0.12 7.54
CA PHE A 26 7.60 -0.96 7.20
C PHE A 26 7.98 -2.27 7.92
N PRO A 27 7.76 -2.37 9.25
CA PRO A 27 8.22 -3.51 10.06
C PRO A 27 7.73 -4.87 9.55
N TYR A 28 6.57 -4.87 8.88
CA TYR A 28 6.03 -6.06 8.24
C TYR A 28 6.80 -6.49 6.98
N LEU A 29 7.24 -5.53 6.14
CA LEU A 29 8.07 -5.85 4.97
C LEU A 29 9.41 -6.43 5.42
N LEU A 30 9.98 -5.90 6.51
CA LEU A 30 11.18 -6.45 7.14
C LEU A 30 10.95 -7.89 7.64
N HIS A 31 9.78 -8.20 8.20
CA HIS A 31 9.44 -9.55 8.64
C HIS A 31 9.24 -10.52 7.48
N LEU A 32 8.48 -10.12 6.44
CA LEU A 32 8.31 -10.91 5.21
C LEU A 32 9.64 -11.18 4.52
N PHE A 33 10.50 -10.17 4.44
CA PHE A 33 11.84 -10.29 3.90
C PHE A 33 12.65 -11.37 4.64
N LYS A 34 12.55 -11.41 5.97
CA LYS A 34 13.23 -12.41 6.81
C LYS A 34 12.60 -13.81 6.78
N GLU A 35 11.27 -13.92 6.67
CA GLU A 35 10.55 -15.19 6.74
C GLU A 35 10.42 -15.93 5.40
N PHE A 36 10.10 -15.22 4.32
CA PHE A 36 9.74 -15.84 3.03
C PHE A 36 10.94 -16.01 2.10
N LEU A 37 12.04 -15.32 2.36
CA LEU A 37 13.18 -15.25 1.45
C LEU A 37 14.41 -15.62 2.25
N ASN A 38 14.68 -16.92 2.36
CA ASN A 38 15.99 -17.41 2.72
C ASN A 38 16.99 -16.74 1.74
N PRO A 39 17.83 -15.77 2.15
CA PRO A 39 18.49 -14.90 1.20
C PRO A 39 19.63 -15.68 0.52
N SER A 40 19.33 -16.32 -0.60
CA SER A 40 20.26 -16.31 -1.72
C SER A 40 20.48 -14.84 -2.11
N PRO A 41 21.60 -14.48 -2.78
CA PRO A 41 21.90 -13.08 -3.09
C PRO A 41 20.80 -12.50 -4.00
N ILE A 42 19.79 -11.90 -3.39
CA ILE A 42 18.63 -11.28 -4.03
C ILE A 42 19.02 -9.82 -4.24
N GLN A 43 19.08 -9.38 -5.49
CA GLN A 43 19.11 -7.94 -5.79
C GLN A 43 17.78 -7.33 -5.32
N LEU A 44 17.87 -6.41 -4.38
CA LEU A 44 16.77 -5.60 -3.89
C LEU A 44 16.89 -4.25 -4.58
N SER A 45 15.85 -3.83 -5.30
CA SER A 45 15.77 -2.47 -5.84
C SER A 45 14.66 -1.70 -5.13
N ILE A 46 15.05 -0.53 -4.60
CA ILE A 46 14.12 0.47 -4.08
C ILE A 46 14.08 1.56 -5.12
N LEU A 47 13.01 1.56 -5.91
CA LEU A 47 12.66 2.72 -6.71
C LEU A 47 11.80 3.63 -5.82
N ASP A 48 11.82 4.94 -6.03
CA ASP A 48 11.23 6.01 -5.19
C ASP A 48 9.95 5.65 -4.40
N ASN A 49 9.11 4.76 -4.94
CA ASN A 49 7.85 4.30 -4.34
C ASN A 49 7.60 2.78 -4.38
N ILE A 50 8.54 1.96 -4.89
CA ILE A 50 8.35 0.53 -5.13
C ILE A 50 9.53 -0.28 -4.57
N VAL A 51 9.23 -1.29 -3.75
CA VAL A 51 10.15 -2.34 -3.33
C VAL A 51 9.97 -3.54 -4.25
N VAL A 52 11.01 -3.86 -5.01
CA VAL A 52 11.06 -5.02 -5.90
C VAL A 52 12.07 -6.02 -5.36
N LEU A 53 11.70 -7.30 -5.39
CA LEU A 53 12.58 -8.40 -5.00
C LEU A 53 12.96 -9.24 -6.23
N ASN A 54 14.27 -9.36 -6.47
CA ASN A 54 15.00 -10.36 -7.28
C ASN A 54 14.64 -10.53 -8.78
N ASP A 55 15.38 -11.43 -9.45
CA ASP A 55 15.51 -11.73 -10.88
C ASP A 55 14.21 -11.81 -11.71
N GLN A 56 13.06 -11.99 -11.07
CA GLN A 56 11.73 -12.02 -11.71
C GLN A 56 11.00 -10.67 -11.65
N ASN A 57 11.58 -9.66 -10.99
CA ASN A 57 11.00 -8.34 -10.74
C ASN A 57 9.63 -8.40 -10.03
N ASN A 58 9.50 -9.25 -9.00
CA ASN A 58 8.26 -9.32 -8.23
C ASN A 58 8.16 -8.13 -7.27
N ILE A 59 7.14 -7.29 -7.46
CA ILE A 59 6.84 -6.13 -6.62
C ILE A 59 6.32 -6.62 -5.26
N LEU A 60 7.07 -6.32 -4.19
CA LEU A 60 6.68 -6.62 -2.82
C LEU A 60 5.77 -5.54 -2.24
N PHE A 61 6.11 -4.28 -2.52
CA PHE A 61 5.38 -3.13 -2.01
C PHE A 61 5.43 -1.98 -3.01
N ASP A 62 4.29 -1.52 -3.48
CA ASP A 62 4.18 -0.36 -4.36
C ASP A 62 3.25 0.65 -3.70
N LYS A 63 3.79 1.82 -3.35
CA LYS A 63 3.03 2.94 -2.77
C LYS A 63 2.06 3.57 -3.77
N ASN A 64 2.23 3.31 -5.06
CA ASN A 64 1.33 3.74 -6.12
C ASN A 64 0.27 2.69 -6.46
N ASP A 65 0.39 1.46 -5.93
CA ASP A 65 -0.64 0.43 -6.06
C ASP A 65 -1.59 0.43 -4.86
N SER A 66 -2.82 0.87 -5.12
CA SER A 66 -3.92 0.90 -4.15
C SER A 66 -4.18 -0.47 -3.52
N ASN A 67 -4.04 -1.55 -4.27
CA ASN A 67 -4.29 -2.90 -3.79
C ASN A 67 -3.19 -3.33 -2.81
N THR A 68 -1.94 -3.00 -3.10
CA THR A 68 -0.81 -3.28 -2.20
C THR A 68 -0.92 -2.51 -0.89
N LEU A 69 -1.22 -1.20 -0.93
CA LEU A 69 -1.49 -0.39 0.25
C LEU A 69 -2.69 -0.90 1.06
N TYR A 70 -3.79 -1.25 0.38
CA TYR A 70 -4.97 -1.83 1.00
C TYR A 70 -4.67 -3.15 1.69
N GLN A 71 -3.95 -4.07 1.02
CA GLN A 71 -3.60 -5.35 1.61
C GLN A 71 -2.73 -5.19 2.84
N HIS A 72 -1.81 -4.22 2.81
CA HIS A 72 -0.98 -3.91 3.96
C HIS A 72 -1.83 -3.40 5.15
N GLY A 73 -2.67 -2.38 4.92
CA GLY A 73 -3.60 -1.88 5.92
C GLY A 73 -4.52 -2.97 6.48
N ALA A 74 -5.04 -3.84 5.62
CA ALA A 74 -5.90 -4.95 6.02
C ALA A 74 -5.17 -5.98 6.90
N ARG A 75 -3.90 -6.29 6.62
CA ARG A 75 -3.12 -7.21 7.47
C ARG A 75 -2.91 -6.65 8.86
N LEU A 76 -2.61 -5.35 8.98
CA LEU A 76 -2.49 -4.65 10.26
C LEU A 76 -3.83 -4.50 10.99
N TYR A 77 -4.93 -4.31 10.26
CA TYR A 77 -6.28 -4.22 10.85
C TYR A 77 -6.77 -5.59 11.38
N TYR A 78 -6.63 -6.64 10.57
CA TYR A 78 -7.10 -7.99 10.92
C TYR A 78 -6.10 -8.81 11.75
N GLY A 79 -4.83 -8.43 11.76
CA GLY A 79 -3.75 -9.17 12.42
C GLY A 79 -3.34 -10.44 11.67
N LYS A 80 -3.39 -10.42 10.33
CA LYS A 80 -3.03 -11.60 9.51
C LYS A 80 -1.51 -11.69 9.34
N GLY A 81 -0.87 -12.51 10.16
CA GLY A 81 0.59 -12.69 10.15
C GLY A 81 1.36 -11.53 10.78
N VAL A 82 0.66 -10.59 11.42
CA VAL A 82 1.23 -9.45 12.18
C VAL A 82 0.39 -9.16 13.41
N SER A 83 0.99 -8.49 14.38
CA SER A 83 0.22 -7.88 15.47
C SER A 83 -0.71 -6.82 14.92
N LYS A 84 -1.93 -6.76 15.46
CA LYS A 84 -2.90 -5.74 15.06
C LYS A 84 -2.36 -4.35 15.38
N ASN A 85 -2.41 -3.45 14.41
CA ASN A 85 -2.02 -2.06 14.56
C ASN A 85 -3.02 -1.16 13.84
N TYR A 86 -4.08 -0.77 14.53
CA TYR A 86 -5.13 0.04 13.94
C TYR A 86 -4.67 1.44 13.49
N PRO A 87 -3.84 2.18 14.26
CA PRO A 87 -3.33 3.48 13.80
C PRO A 87 -2.55 3.39 12.48
N GLU A 88 -1.69 2.38 12.37
CA GLU A 88 -0.88 2.18 11.17
C GLU A 88 -1.75 1.67 10.01
N ALA A 89 -2.72 0.79 10.27
CA ALA A 89 -3.71 0.38 9.27
C ALA A 89 -4.47 1.57 8.68
N ALA A 90 -4.89 2.52 9.52
CA ALA A 90 -5.59 3.72 9.08
C ALA A 90 -4.72 4.60 8.17
N TYR A 91 -3.42 4.69 8.47
CA TYR A 91 -2.47 5.41 7.64
C TYR A 91 -2.38 4.80 6.22
N TYR A 92 -2.23 3.49 6.10
CA TYR A 92 -2.18 2.84 4.78
C TYR A 92 -3.51 2.91 4.03
N PHE A 93 -4.64 2.79 4.73
CA PHE A 93 -5.94 3.00 4.09
C PHE A 93 -6.12 4.43 3.60
N LYS A 94 -5.61 5.43 4.32
CA LYS A 94 -5.60 6.83 3.86
C LYS A 94 -4.78 7.00 2.59
N MET A 95 -3.59 6.42 2.55
CA MET A 95 -2.75 6.45 1.35
C MET A 95 -3.44 5.76 0.17
N ALA A 96 -4.04 4.59 0.40
CA ALA A 96 -4.76 3.85 -0.63
C ALA A 96 -5.98 4.64 -1.15
N ALA A 97 -6.70 5.33 -0.26
CA ALA A 97 -7.81 6.21 -0.60
C ALA A 97 -7.35 7.41 -1.47
N GLY A 98 -6.13 7.91 -1.26
CA GLY A 98 -5.52 8.97 -2.07
C GLY A 98 -5.29 8.58 -3.54
N LEU A 99 -5.30 7.29 -3.86
CA LEU A 99 -5.22 6.78 -5.24
C LEU A 99 -6.59 6.74 -5.94
N ASN A 100 -7.64 7.27 -5.30
CA ASN A 100 -9.00 7.44 -5.85
C ASN A 100 -9.72 6.15 -6.26
N TYR A 101 -9.41 5.02 -5.60
CA TYR A 101 -10.16 3.79 -5.81
C TYR A 101 -11.35 3.71 -4.84
N PRO A 102 -12.58 3.46 -5.32
CA PRO A 102 -13.78 3.55 -4.48
C PRO A 102 -13.78 2.63 -3.26
N LYS A 103 -13.21 1.43 -3.41
CA LYS A 103 -13.13 0.44 -2.33
C LYS A 103 -12.21 0.95 -1.22
N GLU A 104 -11.05 1.51 -1.56
CA GLU A 104 -10.03 1.99 -0.64
C GLU A 104 -10.48 3.26 0.08
N ILE A 105 -11.13 4.18 -0.64
CA ILE A 105 -11.82 5.35 -0.05
C ILE A 105 -12.85 4.91 0.99
N LEU A 106 -13.66 3.89 0.67
CA LEU A 106 -14.67 3.34 1.59
C LEU A 106 -14.02 2.81 2.87
N TYR A 107 -12.92 2.05 2.76
CA TYR A 107 -12.24 1.50 3.94
C TYR A 107 -11.66 2.58 4.86
N TYR A 108 -11.08 3.65 4.32
CA TYR A 108 -10.64 4.76 5.17
C TYR A 108 -11.82 5.51 5.82
N GLY A 109 -12.94 5.67 5.08
CA GLY A 109 -14.18 6.18 5.64
C GLY A 109 -14.69 5.35 6.83
N LEU A 110 -14.60 4.02 6.74
CA LEU A 110 -14.93 3.11 7.85
C LEU A 110 -13.99 3.30 9.05
N MET A 111 -12.69 3.50 8.83
CA MET A 111 -11.75 3.78 9.93
C MET A 111 -12.11 5.07 10.69
N LEU A 112 -12.54 6.11 9.98
CA LEU A 112 -12.98 7.38 10.55
C LEU A 112 -14.33 7.26 11.27
N ASP A 113 -15.22 6.39 10.78
CA ASP A 113 -16.54 6.12 11.37
C ASP A 113 -16.43 5.28 12.65
N GLU A 114 -15.62 4.23 12.63
CA GLU A 114 -15.40 3.35 13.78
C GLU A 114 -14.45 3.95 14.83
N GLY A 115 -13.57 4.89 14.42
CA GLY A 115 -12.51 5.42 15.29
C GLY A 115 -11.43 4.38 15.62
N ASN A 116 -11.26 3.37 14.77
CA ASN A 116 -10.29 2.30 14.99
C ASN A 116 -8.88 2.80 14.68
N GLY A 117 -8.09 3.10 15.72
CA GLY A 117 -6.69 3.53 15.58
C GLY A 117 -6.49 4.99 15.16
N ILE A 118 -7.57 5.70 14.85
CA ILE A 118 -7.59 7.15 14.63
C ILE A 118 -8.74 7.77 15.40
N THR A 119 -8.67 9.06 15.66
CA THR A 119 -9.79 9.79 16.26
C THR A 119 -11.01 9.70 15.34
N GLN A 120 -12.13 9.23 15.90
CA GLN A 120 -13.40 9.17 15.18
C GLN A 120 -13.77 10.55 14.63
N ASN A 121 -14.13 10.61 13.36
CA ASN A 121 -14.52 11.85 12.69
C ASN A 121 -15.66 11.57 11.70
N LEU A 122 -16.88 11.52 12.22
CA LEU A 122 -18.09 11.24 11.44
C LEU A 122 -18.31 12.24 10.28
N PRO A 123 -18.09 13.57 10.45
CA PRO A 123 -18.15 14.51 9.33
C PRO A 123 -17.18 14.17 8.19
N GLU A 124 -15.95 13.77 8.51
CA GLU A 124 -14.96 13.39 7.52
C GLU A 124 -15.31 12.03 6.89
N ALA A 125 -15.72 11.05 7.68
CA ALA A 125 -16.19 9.75 7.19
C ALA A 125 -17.32 9.91 6.16
N ALA A 126 -18.31 10.78 6.44
CA ALA A 126 -19.40 11.08 5.52
C ALA A 126 -18.92 11.68 4.20
N ASN A 127 -17.85 12.48 4.21
CA ASN A 127 -17.22 12.98 2.98
C ASN A 127 -16.54 11.86 2.20
N TYR A 128 -15.78 10.98 2.85
CA TYR A 128 -15.18 9.82 2.20
C TYR A 128 -16.24 8.87 1.62
N PHE A 129 -17.36 8.63 2.31
CA PHE A 129 -18.46 7.83 1.75
C PHE A 129 -19.09 8.47 0.51
N LYS A 130 -19.29 9.81 0.52
CA LYS A 130 -19.75 10.53 -0.67
C LYS A 130 -18.75 10.43 -1.82
N MET A 131 -17.45 10.55 -1.54
CA MET A 131 -16.40 10.39 -2.55
C MET A 131 -16.42 8.98 -3.14
N ALA A 132 -16.51 7.94 -2.30
CA ALA A 132 -16.56 6.54 -2.76
C ALA A 132 -17.80 6.28 -3.64
N ALA A 133 -18.96 6.85 -3.28
CA ALA A 133 -20.18 6.76 -4.07
C ALA A 133 -20.05 7.50 -5.42
N ASN A 134 -19.43 8.68 -5.42
CA ASN A 134 -19.22 9.48 -6.62
C ASN A 134 -18.21 8.83 -7.57
N GLU A 135 -17.09 8.32 -7.07
CA GLU A 135 -16.08 7.63 -7.90
C GLU A 135 -16.62 6.31 -8.47
N SER A 136 -17.45 5.59 -7.71
CA SER A 136 -18.15 4.40 -8.21
C SER A 136 -19.10 4.75 -9.35
N ASN A 137 -19.81 5.87 -9.25
CA ASN A 137 -20.73 6.34 -10.28
C ASN A 137 -19.99 6.94 -11.48
N CYS A 138 -18.92 7.70 -11.26
CA CYS A 138 -18.09 8.31 -12.31
C CYS A 138 -17.43 7.22 -13.17
N LYS A 139 -16.93 6.14 -12.56
CA LYS A 139 -16.31 5.01 -13.29
C LYS A 139 -17.31 4.17 -14.10
N LEU A 140 -18.58 4.13 -13.67
CA LEU A 140 -19.66 3.41 -14.36
C LEU A 140 -20.37 4.24 -15.44
N TRP A 141 -20.46 5.57 -15.29
CA TRP A 141 -21.27 6.43 -16.16
C TRP A 141 -20.49 7.50 -16.95
N CYS A 142 -19.24 7.83 -16.60
CA CYS A 142 -18.48 8.86 -17.33
C CYS A 142 -17.59 8.31 -18.47
N ASN A 143 -17.44 6.98 -18.61
CA ASN A 143 -16.74 6.35 -19.74
C ASN A 143 -17.70 5.84 -20.84
N ALA A 144 -18.96 6.29 -20.82
CA ALA A 144 -19.96 5.98 -21.84
C ALA A 144 -20.23 7.21 -22.73
N GLU A 145 -19.20 7.71 -23.40
CA GLU A 145 -19.32 8.63 -24.54
C GLU A 145 -18.39 8.21 -25.68
#